data_AF-A0A6B3EJW6-F1
#
_entry.id   AF-A0A6B3EJW6-F1
#
_cell.length_a   1.000
_cell.length_b   1.000
_cell.length_c   1.000
_cell.angle_alpha   90.00
_cell.angle_beta   90.00
_cell.angle_gamma   90.00
#
_symmetry.space_group_name_H-M   'P 1'
#
loop_
_entity.id
_entity.type
_entity.pdbx_description
1 polymer ?
#
loop_
_entity_poly.entity_id
_entity_poly.type
_entity_poly.pdbx_seq_one_letter_code
_entity_poly.pdbx_strand_id
1 'polypeptide(L)' 'TGQMSLVGPRPPLPDEVATYSETERRRLAVRPGMTGLWQISGRSDLSWDETVALDLSYVDNWSFTSDVDV' A
#
# COMPACT_ATOMS: atom_id res chain seq x y z
N THR A 1 -12.15 16.22 -4.44
CA THR A 1 -12.06 15.66 -3.07
C THR A 1 -11.84 14.16 -3.18
N GLY A 2 -11.03 13.59 -2.29
CA GLY A 2 -10.72 12.15 -2.26
C GLY A 2 -9.31 11.90 -1.74
N GLN A 3 -9.17 11.70 -0.43
CA GLN A 3 -7.88 11.40 0.22
C GLN A 3 -7.46 9.94 0.03
N MET A 4 -8.39 9.07 -0.39
CA MET A 4 -8.17 7.64 -0.60
C MET A 4 -8.70 7.20 -1.96
N SER A 5 -8.14 6.11 -2.49
CA SER A 5 -8.68 5.33 -3.62
C SER A 5 -9.51 4.14 -3.12
N LEU A 6 -10.22 3.47 -4.02
CA LEU A 6 -10.91 2.21 -3.68
C LEU A 6 -9.89 1.10 -3.41
N VAL A 7 -8.98 0.89 -4.36
CA VAL A 7 -7.86 -0.06 -4.26
C VAL A 7 -6.55 0.72 -4.17
N GLY A 8 -5.63 0.29 -3.31
CA GLY A 8 -4.36 0.97 -3.09
C GLY A 8 -3.55 0.41 -1.92
N PRO A 9 -2.34 0.96 -1.70
CA PRO A 9 -1.51 0.63 -0.55
C PRO A 9 -2.20 0.91 0.78
N ARG A 10 -1.71 0.29 1.86
CA ARG A 10 -2.24 0.52 3.20
C ARG A 10 -2.12 2.01 3.58
N PRO A 11 -3.16 2.62 4.18
CA PRO A 11 -3.03 3.94 4.79
C PRO A 11 -1.87 3.96 5.80
N PRO A 12 -0.86 4.83 5.61
CA PRO A 12 0.30 4.86 6.48
C PRO A 12 -0.06 5.53 7.82
N LEU A 13 0.53 5.05 8.91
CA LEU A 13 0.43 5.75 10.20
C LEU A 13 1.41 6.94 10.21
N PRO A 14 1.06 8.09 10.83
CA PRO A 14 1.96 9.24 10.88
C PRO A 14 3.35 8.91 11.44
N ASP A 15 3.41 8.07 12.46
CA ASP A 15 4.67 7.65 13.10
C ASP A 15 5.53 6.78 12.19
N GLU A 16 4.91 5.95 11.34
CA GLU A 16 5.62 5.15 10.33
C GLU A 16 6.24 6.07 9.27
N VAL A 17 5.49 7.06 8.77
CA VAL A 17 5.97 8.01 7.75
C VAL A 17 7.19 8.79 8.21
N ALA A 18 7.27 9.10 9.51
CA ALA A 18 8.41 9.80 10.10
C ALA A 18 9.71 8.97 10.02
N THR A 19 9.62 7.65 9.93
CA THR A 19 10.76 6.73 9.93
C THR A 19 11.05 6.08 8.59
N TYR A 20 10.30 6.42 7.53
CA TYR A 20 10.51 5.82 6.20
C TYR A 20 11.89 6.10 5.64
N SER A 21 12.52 5.01 5.17
CA SER A 21 13.58 5.04 4.19
C SER A 21 13.10 5.62 2.85
N GLU A 22 14.05 5.96 1.98
CA GLU A 22 13.74 6.45 0.64
C GLU A 22 12.90 5.45 -0.17
N THR A 23 13.16 4.15 0.00
CA THR A 23 12.40 3.09 -0.65
C THR A 23 10.96 3.05 -0.15
N GLU A 24 10.73 3.11 1.16
CA GLU A 24 9.38 3.06 1.74
C GLU A 24 8.55 4.30 1.40
N ARG A 25 9.20 5.46 1.23
CA ARG A 25 8.54 6.70 0.80
C ARG A 25 7.86 6.58 -0.56
N ARG A 26 8.31 5.68 -1.44
CA ARG A 26 7.65 5.43 -2.73
C ARG A 26 6.18 5.01 -2.58
N ARG A 27 5.81 4.42 -1.44
CA ARG A 27 4.41 4.08 -1.10
C ARG A 27 3.49 5.30 -1.05
N LEU A 28 4.05 6.49 -0.79
CA LEU A 28 3.32 7.75 -0.73
C LEU A 28 3.06 8.37 -2.13
N ALA A 29 3.60 7.78 -3.19
CA ALA A 29 3.43 8.28 -4.56
C ALA A 29 2.01 8.09 -5.10
N VAL A 30 1.24 7.16 -4.51
CA VAL A 30 -0.15 6.88 -4.87
C VAL A 30 -1.06 7.13 -3.67
N ARG A 31 -2.37 7.29 -3.93
CA ARG A 31 -3.34 7.44 -2.84
C ARG A 31 -3.48 6.10 -2.11
N PRO A 32 -3.59 6.11 -0.77
CA PRO A 32 -3.89 4.89 -0.04
C PRO A 32 -5.29 4.36 -0.38
N GLY A 33 -5.43 3.04 -0.37
CA GLY A 33 -6.66 2.33 -0.73
C GLY A 33 -7.57 2.06 0.46
N MET A 34 -8.88 2.06 0.23
CA MET A 34 -9.85 1.48 1.16
C MET A 34 -9.65 -0.04 1.29
N THR A 35 -9.27 -0.69 0.18
CA THR A 35 -8.76 -2.06 0.11
C THR A 35 -7.47 -2.13 -0.71
N GLY A 36 -6.82 -3.31 -0.76
CA GLY A 36 -5.54 -3.50 -1.43
C GLY A 36 -4.98 -4.91 -1.20
N LEU A 37 -3.87 -5.22 -1.87
CA LEU A 37 -3.16 -6.51 -1.70
C LEU A 37 -2.85 -6.80 -0.23
N TRP A 38 -2.45 -5.78 0.53
CA TRP A 38 -2.22 -5.91 1.97
C TRP A 38 -3.43 -6.45 2.74
N GLN A 39 -4.68 -6.21 2.28
CA GLN A 39 -5.88 -6.72 2.93
C GLN A 39 -6.17 -8.20 2.61
N ILE A 40 -5.84 -8.67 1.41
CA ILE A 40 -6.14 -10.04 1.00
C ILE A 40 -4.96 -11.00 1.19
N SER A 41 -3.75 -10.48 1.38
CA SER A 41 -2.53 -11.27 1.55
C SER A 41 -2.12 -11.54 3.01
N GLY A 42 -2.87 -11.05 4.00
CA GLY A 42 -2.57 -11.31 5.43
C GLY A 42 -2.98 -10.21 6.40
N ARG A 43 -3.34 -9.01 5.93
CA ARG A 43 -3.81 -7.89 6.78
C ARG A 43 -2.79 -7.52 7.85
N SER A 44 -3.23 -7.53 9.11
CA SER A 44 -2.42 -7.21 10.28
C SER A 44 -1.45 -8.32 10.67
N ASP A 45 -1.53 -9.50 10.05
CA ASP A 45 -0.62 -10.62 10.32
C ASP A 45 0.69 -10.52 9.50
N LEU A 46 0.77 -9.55 8.58
CA LEU A 46 1.98 -9.27 7.80
C LEU A 46 3.04 -8.60 8.66
N SER A 47 4.28 -9.03 8.51
CA SER A 47 5.43 -8.27 9.01
C SER A 47 5.56 -6.93 8.29
N TRP A 48 6.39 -6.04 8.84
CA TRP A 48 6.69 -4.76 8.22
C TRP A 48 7.22 -4.92 6.79
N ASP A 49 8.21 -5.79 6.61
CA ASP A 49 8.87 -6.00 5.33
C ASP A 49 7.91 -6.59 4.29
N GLU A 50 7.03 -7.51 4.69
CA GLU A 50 5.98 -8.06 3.83
C GLU A 50 4.97 -6.97 3.42
N THR A 51 4.59 -6.10 4.36
CA THR A 51 3.71 -4.96 4.08
C THR A 51 4.34 -4.02 3.06
N VAL A 52 5.60 -3.63 3.27
CA VAL A 52 6.33 -2.74 2.36
C VAL A 52 6.49 -3.38 0.99
N ALA A 53 6.83 -4.68 0.92
CA ALA A 53 6.97 -5.40 -0.33
C ALA A 53 5.67 -5.45 -1.13
N LEU A 54 4.53 -5.72 -0.47
CA LEU A 54 3.22 -5.74 -1.12
C LEU A 54 2.81 -4.35 -1.63
N ASP A 55 2.98 -3.31 -0.80
CA ASP A 55 2.63 -1.95 -1.18
C ASP A 55 3.50 -1.44 -2.34
N LEU A 56 4.81 -1.73 -2.34
CA LEU A 56 5.71 -1.38 -3.44
C LEU A 56 5.38 -2.18 -4.71
N SER A 57 5.05 -3.46 -4.57
CA SER A 57 4.59 -4.28 -5.70
C SER A 57 3.35 -3.69 -6.36
N TYR A 58 2.39 -3.21 -5.56
CA TYR A 58 1.20 -2.52 -6.06
C TYR A 58 1.57 -1.21 -6.78
N VAL A 59 2.41 -0.37 -6.18
CA VAL A 59 2.85 0.91 -6.78
C VAL A 59 3.57 0.69 -8.10
N ASP A 60 4.44 -0.32 -8.17
CA ASP A 60 5.32 -0.54 -9.33
C ASP A 60 4.62 -1.30 -10.47
N ASN A 61 3.61 -2.12 -10.18
CA ASN A 61 2.94 -2.98 -11.16
C ASN A 61 1.46 -2.67 -11.33
N TRP A 62 1.01 -1.49 -10.89
CA TRP A 62 -0.42 -1.15 -10.93
C TRP A 62 -1.00 -1.30 -12.35
N SER A 63 -2.13 -2.00 -12.42
CA SER A 63 -2.93 -2.16 -13.62
C SER A 63 -4.41 -2.27 -13.24
N PHE A 64 -5.30 -2.00 -14.20
CA PHE A 64 -6.73 -2.22 -13.96
C PHE A 64 -7.04 -3.68 -13.61
N THR A 65 -6.35 -4.63 -14.24
CA THR A 65 -6.53 -6.06 -13.97
C THR A 65 -6.12 -6.43 -12.56
N SER A 66 -5.01 -5.88 -12.06
CA SER A 66 -4.58 -6.15 -10.68
C SER A 66 -5.55 -5.60 -9.64
N ASP A 67 -6.31 -4.53 -9.94
CA ASP A 67 -7.35 -4.02 -9.03
C ASP A 67 -8.58 -4.94 -8.94
N VAL A 68 -8.85 -5.77 -9.96
CA VAL A 68 -9.96 -6.75 -9.95
C VAL A 68 -9.64 -7.96 -9.09
N ASP A 69 -8.36 -8.27 -8.92
CA ASP A 69 -7.88 -9.41 -8.13
C ASP A 69 -7.79 -9.11 -6.61
N VAL A 70 -8.14 -7.88 -6.19
CA VAL A 70 -8.17 -7.42 -4.79
C VAL A 70 -9.57 -7.57 -4.19
#